data_AF-A0A2P8H2E9-F1
#
_entry.id   AF-A0A2P8H2E9-F1
#
_cell.length_a   1.000
_cell.length_b   1.000
_cell.length_c   1.000
_cell.angle_alpha   90.00
_cell.angle_beta   90.00
_cell.angle_gamma   90.00
#
_symmetry.space_group_name_H-M   'P 1'
#
loop_
_entity.id
_entity.type
_entity.pdbx_description
1 polymer ?
#
loop_
_entity_poly.entity_id
_entity_poly.type
_entity_poly.pdbx_seq_one_letter_code
_entity_poly.pdbx_strand_id
1 'polypeptide(L)' 'MEFLYFPEDKTEYIPGIISVIVIFLLSLVIMWLLVRASRKQVQQLEDQGYTVTHNKDSDKKKES' A
#
# COMPACT_ATOMS: atom_id res chain seq x y z
N MET A 1 -12.83 34.42 -1.28
CA MET A 1 -12.66 33.01 -0.84
C MET A 1 -13.21 32.14 -1.95
N GLU A 2 -12.41 31.25 -2.50
CA GLU A 2 -12.95 30.20 -3.38
C GLU A 2 -13.80 29.29 -2.50
N PHE A 3 -15.12 29.40 -2.63
CA PHE A 3 -16.04 28.44 -2.03
C PHE A 3 -15.71 27.09 -2.64
N LEU A 4 -15.46 26.07 -1.80
CA LEU A 4 -15.54 24.69 -2.24
C LEU A 4 -16.92 24.51 -2.88
N TYR A 5 -16.95 24.30 -4.20
CA TYR A 5 -18.19 23.99 -4.89
C TYR A 5 -18.58 22.58 -4.47
N PHE A 6 -19.55 22.51 -3.58
CA PHE A 6 -20.14 21.25 -3.18
C PHE A 6 -21.35 21.03 -4.08
N PRO A 7 -21.31 20.05 -5.01
CA PRO A 7 -22.48 19.73 -5.79
C PRO A 7 -23.67 19.41 -4.88
N GLU A 8 -24.83 19.97 -5.23
CA GLU A 8 -26.08 19.75 -4.51
C GLU A 8 -26.50 18.28 -4.60
N ASP A 9 -26.18 17.62 -5.71
CA ASP A 9 -26.40 16.18 -5.91
C ASP A 9 -25.17 15.36 -5.49
N LYS A 10 -25.37 14.47 -4.51
CA LYS A 10 -24.32 13.60 -3.97
C LYS A 10 -23.77 12.62 -5.01
N THR A 11 -24.51 12.36 -6.07
CA THR A 11 -24.14 11.47 -7.16
C THR A 11 -22.87 11.94 -7.87
N GLU A 12 -22.61 13.25 -7.89
CA GLU A 12 -21.42 13.82 -8.54
C GLU A 12 -20.10 13.53 -7.78
N TYR A 13 -20.17 13.14 -6.50
CA TYR A 13 -19.00 12.69 -5.74
C TYR A 13 -18.64 11.20 -5.97
N ILE A 14 -19.59 10.41 -6.49
CA ILE A 14 -19.40 8.96 -6.68
C ILE A 14 -18.16 8.65 -7.54
N PRO A 15 -17.89 9.34 -8.66
CA PRO A 15 -16.68 9.10 -9.46
C PRO A 15 -15.38 9.32 -8.67
N GLY A 16 -15.36 10.32 -7.78
CA GLY A 16 -14.20 10.61 -6.92
C GLY A 16 -13.96 9.50 -5.90
N ILE A 17 -15.01 9.05 -5.23
CA ILE A 17 -14.94 7.97 -4.24
C ILE A 17 -14.49 6.66 -4.91
N ILE A 18 -15.03 6.33 -6.09
CA ILE A 18 -14.62 5.16 -6.86
C ILE A 18 -13.13 5.24 -7.19
N SER A 19 -12.63 6.40 -7.63
CA SER A 19 -11.22 6.59 -7.95
C SER A 19 -10.31 6.34 -6.74
N VAL A 20 -10.69 6.84 -5.57
CA VAL A 20 -9.97 6.60 -4.31
C VAL A 20 -9.95 5.11 -3.96
N ILE A 21 -11.10 4.43 -4.06
CA ILE A 21 -11.20 2.99 -3.78
C ILE A 21 -10.31 2.19 -4.73
N VAL A 22 -10.34 2.51 -6.04
CA VAL A 22 -9.53 1.81 -7.05
C VAL A 22 -8.04 1.97 -6.74
N ILE A 23 -7.56 3.20 -6.49
CA ILE A 23 -6.15 3.45 -6.17
C ILE A 23 -5.75 2.74 -4.87
N PHE A 24 -6.62 2.76 -3.87
CA PHE A 24 -6.39 2.09 -2.60
C PHE A 24 -6.24 0.57 -2.77
N LEU A 25 -7.15 -0.06 -3.51
CA LEU A 25 -7.07 -1.49 -3.83
C LEU A 25 -5.82 -1.82 -4.63
N LEU A 26 -5.46 -1.02 -5.63
CA LEU A 26 -4.23 -1.16 -6.39
C LEU A 26 -3.00 -1.08 -5.48
N SER A 27 -2.96 -0.14 -4.55
CA SER A 27 -1.86 0.00 -3.59
C SER A 27 -1.69 -1.27 -2.74
N LEU A 28 -2.80 -1.83 -2.24
CA LEU A 28 -2.78 -3.09 -1.48
C LEU A 28 -2.25 -4.25 -2.31
N VAL A 29 -2.70 -4.38 -3.57
CA VAL A 29 -2.23 -5.42 -4.49
C VAL A 29 -0.74 -5.29 -4.76
N ILE A 30 -0.26 -4.08 -5.07
CA ILE A 30 1.16 -3.81 -5.32
C ILE A 30 1.99 -4.15 -4.09
N MET A 31 1.56 -3.73 -2.89
CA MET A 31 2.27 -4.03 -1.65
C MET A 31 2.35 -5.55 -1.41
N TRP A 32 1.25 -6.26 -1.65
CA TRP A 32 1.21 -7.71 -1.51
C TRP A 32 2.15 -8.41 -2.50
N LEU A 33 2.17 -7.98 -3.76
CA LEU A 33 3.08 -8.50 -4.77
C LEU A 33 4.55 -8.23 -4.42
N LEU A 34 4.88 -7.01 -3.96
CA LEU A 34 6.23 -6.65 -3.54
C LEU A 34 6.71 -7.50 -2.36
N VAL A 35 5.88 -7.66 -1.32
CA VAL A 35 6.23 -8.49 -0.16
C VAL A 35 6.45 -9.95 -0.58
N ARG A 36 5.59 -10.48 -1.46
CA ARG A 36 5.73 -11.85 -1.97
C ARG A 36 7.01 -12.02 -2.81
N ALA A 37 7.32 -11.05 -3.66
CA ALA A 37 8.54 -11.07 -4.48
C ALA A 37 9.80 -10.91 -3.63
N SER A 38 9.77 -10.05 -2.61
CA SER A 38 10.88 -9.85 -1.67
C SER A 38 11.21 -11.13 -0.91
N ARG A 39 10.20 -11.84 -0.38
CA ARG A 39 10.41 -13.13 0.31
C ARG A 39 11.11 -14.17 -0.55
N LYS A 40 10.77 -14.25 -1.84
CA LYS A 40 11.44 -15.14 -2.79
C LYS A 40 12.90 -14.77 -3.03
N GLN A 41 13.21 -13.47 -3.08
CA GLN A 41 14.59 -12.98 -3.26
C GLN A 41 15.43 -13.27 -2.02
N VAL A 42 14.88 -13.04 -0.82
CA VAL A 42 15.54 -13.37 0.45
C VAL A 42 15.92 -14.84 0.51
N GLN A 43 14.98 -15.74 0.18
CA GLN A 43 15.24 -17.17 0.16
C GLN A 43 16.37 -17.56 -0.81
N GLN A 44 16.38 -17.00 -2.02
CA GLN A 44 17.45 -17.26 -3.00
C GLN A 44 18.82 -16.76 -2.51
N LEU A 45 18.86 -15.64 -1.79
CA LEU A 45 20.10 -15.09 -1.24
C LEU A 45 20.64 -15.96 -0.09
N GLU A 46 19.75 -16.49 0.75
CA GLU A 46 20.12 -17.44 1.81
C GLU A 46 20.71 -18.73 1.23
N ASP A 47 20.11 -19.27 0.15
CA ASP A 47 20.63 -20.45 -0.56
C ASP A 47 22.03 -20.19 -1.16
N GLN A 48 22.34 -18.94 -1.50
CA GLN A 48 23.65 -18.49 -2.00
C GLN A 48 24.67 -18.20 -0.88
N GLY A 49 24.27 -18.35 0.39
CA GLY A 49 25.14 -18.18 1.56
C GLY A 49 25.24 -16.73 2.07
N TYR A 50 24.37 -15.82 1.59
CA TYR A 50 24.31 -14.45 2.12
C TYR A 50 23.45 -14.40 3.38
N THR A 51 23.92 -13.70 4.41
CA THR A 51 23.17 -13.51 5.65
C THR A 51 22.19 -12.35 5.49
N VAL A 52 20.89 -12.63 5.49
CA VAL A 52 19.86 -11.58 5.42
C VAL A 52 19.49 -11.13 6.84
N THR A 53 19.90 -9.93 7.23
CA THR A 53 19.57 -9.34 8.53
C THR A 53 18.11 -8.90 8.54
N HIS A 54 17.22 -9.70 9.13
CA HIS A 54 15.82 -9.36 9.32
C HIS A 54 15.67 -8.28 10.40
N ASN A 55 15.71 -7.00 10.01
CA ASN A 55 15.39 -5.92 10.94
C ASN A 55 13.85 -5.82 11.10
N LYS A 56 13.35 -6.16 12.29
CA LYS A 56 11.92 -6.32 12.64
C LYS A 56 11.35 -5.06 13.33
N ASP A 57 11.98 -3.90 13.14
CA ASP A 57 11.64 -2.68 13.87
C ASP A 57 10.43 -1.91 13.29
N SER A 58 9.92 -2.28 12.11
CA SER A 58 8.85 -1.52 11.45
C SER A 58 7.42 -1.87 11.92
N ASP A 59 7.22 -3.01 12.59
CA ASP A 59 5.88 -3.45 13.04
C ASP A 59 5.46 -2.84 14.38
N LYS A 60 6.40 -2.38 15.23
CA LYS A 60 6.07 -1.83 16.57
C LYS A 60 5.61 -0.37 16.57
N LYS A 61 5.78 0.39 15.49
CA LYS A 61 5.46 1.85 15.47
C LYS A 61 4.02 2.16 15.07
N LYS A 62 3.18 1.16 14.79
CA LYS A 62 1.75 1.36 14.48
C LYS A 62 0.82 1.25 15.69
N GLU A 63 1.34 0.95 16.88
CA GLU A 63 0.55 0.71 18.09
C GLU A 63 0.92 1.64 19.27
N SER A 64 1.62 2.75 19.01
CA SER A 64 1.95 3.75 20.04
C SER A 64 1.55 5.16 19.65
#